data_AF-A0A1H1Z0N5-F1
#
_entry.id   AF-A0A1H1Z0N5-F1
#
_cell.length_a   1.000
_cell.length_b   1.000
_cell.length_c   1.000
_cell.angle_alpha   90.00
_cell.angle_beta   90.00
_cell.angle_gamma   90.00
#
_symmetry.space_group_name_H-M   'P 1'
#
loop_
_entity.id
_entity.type
_entity.pdbx_description
1 polymer ?
#
loop_
_entity_poly.entity_id
_entity_poly.type
_entity_poly.pdbx_seq_one_letter_code
_entity_poly.pdbx_strand_id
1 'polypeptide(L)'
;MSDEQEQQQQDQQQQLQQNQQQQEQQQQQEQQEQQQQQEQQAFDRDAYYAELKELQILDFALVELNLYLNTHPGDLQAIQQFNQLAQKRKGVAQQFEMQYGPLVNFGNSYSRYPWQWNETPWPWQV
;
A
#
# COMPACT_ATOMS: atom_id res chain seq x y z
N MET A 1 -44.12 7.63 -50.19
CA MET A 1 -44.41 8.18 -48.84
C MET A 1 -44.19 7.14 -47.75
N SER A 2 -44.41 5.84 -48.00
CA SER A 2 -44.17 4.77 -47.02
C SER A 2 -42.70 4.38 -46.86
N ASP A 3 -41.93 4.33 -47.95
CA ASP A 3 -40.53 3.85 -47.94
C ASP A 3 -39.56 4.75 -47.14
N GLU A 4 -39.85 6.06 -47.10
CA GLU A 4 -39.02 7.05 -46.40
C GLU A 4 -39.17 6.95 -44.87
N GLN A 5 -40.33 6.49 -44.39
CA GLN A 5 -40.59 6.27 -42.97
C GLN A 5 -39.89 5.01 -42.45
N GLU A 6 -39.82 3.94 -43.23
CA GLU A 6 -39.08 2.72 -42.87
C GLU A 6 -37.58 2.97 -42.78
N GLN A 7 -37.01 3.73 -43.73
CA GLN A 7 -35.60 4.10 -43.70
C GLN A 7 -35.26 4.91 -42.44
N GLN A 8 -36.09 5.89 -42.10
CA GLN A 8 -35.95 6.67 -40.86
C GLN A 8 -36.00 5.80 -39.60
N GLN A 9 -36.86 4.77 -39.61
CA GLN A 9 -37.02 3.85 -38.49
C GLN A 9 -35.80 2.94 -38.34
N GLN A 10 -35.24 2.44 -39.45
CA GLN A 10 -34.01 1.64 -39.47
C GLN A 10 -32.80 2.45 -38.99
N ASP A 11 -32.65 3.67 -39.49
CA ASP A 11 -31.55 4.57 -39.08
C ASP A 11 -31.64 4.88 -37.57
N GLN A 12 -32.85 5.13 -37.06
CA GLN A 12 -33.09 5.34 -35.64
C GLN A 12 -32.77 4.09 -34.81
N GLN A 13 -33.12 2.90 -35.30
CA GLN A 13 -32.83 1.64 -34.63
C GLN A 13 -31.32 1.34 -34.59
N GLN A 14 -30.62 1.63 -35.68
CA GLN A 14 -29.17 1.46 -35.79
C GLN A 14 -28.43 2.45 -34.89
N GLN A 15 -28.92 3.69 -34.79
CA GLN A 15 -28.37 4.71 -33.90
C GLN A 15 -28.60 4.36 -32.41
N LEU A 16 -29.78 3.82 -32.07
CA LEU A 16 -30.05 3.28 -30.73
C LEU A 16 -29.09 2.13 -30.38
N GLN A 17 -28.84 1.23 -31.34
CA GLN A 17 -27.95 0.09 -31.14
C GLN A 17 -26.48 0.53 -30.96
N GLN A 18 -26.02 1.54 -31.72
CA GLN A 18 -24.71 2.16 -31.51
C GLN A 18 -24.59 2.83 -30.14
N ASN A 19 -25.60 3.58 -29.71
CA ASN A 19 -25.60 4.23 -28.39
C ASN A 19 -25.55 3.18 -27.27
N GLN A 20 -26.28 2.08 -27.41
CA GLN A 20 -26.26 0.97 -26.46
C GLN A 20 -24.88 0.29 -26.42
N GLN A 21 -24.29 0.03 -27.58
CA GLN A 21 -22.97 -0.59 -27.67
C GLN A 21 -21.86 0.32 -27.12
N GLN A 22 -21.96 1.64 -27.34
CA GLN A 22 -21.06 2.61 -26.71
C GLN A 22 -21.23 2.65 -25.18
N GLN A 23 -22.47 2.59 -24.67
CA GLN A 23 -22.72 2.51 -23.22
C GLN A 23 -22.13 1.23 -22.61
N GLU A 24 -22.25 0.09 -23.27
CA GLU A 24 -21.67 -1.17 -22.81
C GLU A 24 -20.13 -1.13 -22.78
N GLN A 25 -19.50 -0.55 -23.80
CA GLN A 25 -18.05 -0.33 -23.82
C GLN A 25 -17.61 0.61 -22.70
N GLN A 26 -18.35 1.69 -22.47
CA GLN A 26 -18.05 2.66 -21.42
C GLN A 26 -18.17 2.02 -20.02
N GLN A 27 -19.21 1.22 -19.78
CA GLN A 27 -19.36 0.46 -18.53
C GLN A 27 -18.25 -0.57 -18.32
N GLN A 28 -17.83 -1.28 -19.38
CA GLN A 28 -16.72 -2.23 -19.28
C GLN A 28 -15.40 -1.52 -18.96
N GLN A 29 -15.17 -0.34 -19.54
CA GLN A 29 -13.98 0.46 -19.28
C GLN A 29 -13.95 0.96 -17.83
N GLU A 30 -15.08 1.47 -17.31
CA GLU A 30 -15.21 1.87 -15.90
C GLU A 30 -15.00 0.70 -14.93
N GLN A 31 -15.51 -0.50 -15.26
CA GLN A 31 -15.28 -1.71 -14.46
C GLN A 31 -13.81 -2.12 -14.45
N GLN A 32 -13.12 -2.05 -15.59
CA GLN A 32 -11.69 -2.33 -15.66
C GLN A 32 -10.87 -1.33 -14.85
N GLU A 33 -11.21 -0.04 -14.91
CA GLU A 33 -10.54 1.00 -14.12
C GLU A 33 -10.76 0.81 -12.61
N GLN A 34 -11.98 0.46 -12.19
CA GLN A 34 -12.28 0.15 -10.78
C GLN A 34 -11.51 -1.09 -10.31
N GLN A 35 -11.44 -2.14 -11.14
CA GLN A 35 -10.71 -3.35 -10.79
C GLN A 35 -9.21 -3.07 -10.64
N GLN A 36 -8.61 -2.30 -11.57
CA GLN A 36 -7.21 -1.88 -11.48
C GLN A 36 -6.92 -1.04 -10.23
N GLN A 37 -7.82 -0.12 -9.87
CA GLN A 37 -7.67 0.66 -8.63
C GLN A 37 -7.74 -0.22 -7.38
N GLN A 38 -8.63 -1.21 -7.34
CA GLN A 38 -8.72 -2.15 -6.22
C GLN A 38 -7.46 -3.03 -6.13
N GLU A 39 -6.95 -3.52 -7.25
CA GLU A 39 -5.72 -4.31 -7.31
C GLU A 39 -4.50 -3.51 -6.86
N GLN A 40 -4.37 -2.24 -7.29
CA GLN A 40 -3.31 -1.35 -6.84
C GLN A 40 -3.39 -1.08 -5.33
N GLN A 41 -4.59 -0.80 -4.81
CA GLN A 41 -4.79 -0.57 -3.38
C GLN A 41 -4.49 -1.82 -2.54
N ALA A 42 -4.82 -3.01 -3.04
CA ALA A 42 -4.48 -4.27 -2.38
C ALA A 42 -2.96 -4.49 -2.35
N PHE A 43 -2.28 -4.23 -3.47
CA PHE A 43 -0.83 -4.32 -3.56
C PHE A 43 -0.12 -3.37 -2.58
N ASP A 44 -0.54 -2.11 -2.51
CA ASP A 44 0.03 -1.12 -1.60
C ASP A 44 -0.14 -1.54 -0.13
N ARG A 45 -1.26 -2.19 0.20
CA ARG A 45 -1.53 -2.73 1.53
C ARG A 45 -0.63 -3.93 1.86
N ASP A 46 -0.45 -4.84 0.93
CA ASP A 46 0.41 -6.02 1.12
C ASP A 46 1.88 -5.61 1.31
N ALA A 47 2.35 -4.64 0.52
CA ALA A 47 3.68 -4.04 0.67
C ALA A 47 3.85 -3.40 2.05
N TYR A 48 2.87 -2.60 2.48
CA TYR A 48 2.87 -1.98 3.81
C TYR A 48 3.03 -3.02 4.93
N TYR A 49 2.25 -4.11 4.90
CA TYR A 49 2.35 -5.15 5.93
C TYR A 49 3.66 -5.91 5.87
N ALA A 50 4.21 -6.16 4.68
CA ALA A 50 5.48 -6.84 4.53
C ALA A 50 6.62 -6.04 5.18
N GLU A 51 6.69 -4.73 4.89
CA GLU A 51 7.71 -3.85 5.48
C GLU A 51 7.52 -3.68 7.00
N LEU A 52 6.27 -3.51 7.46
CA LEU A 52 5.96 -3.42 8.90
C LEU A 52 6.35 -4.71 9.64
N LYS A 53 6.08 -5.87 9.04
CA LYS A 53 6.44 -7.16 9.60
C LYS A 53 7.96 -7.34 9.67
N GLU A 54 8.70 -6.88 8.67
CA GLU A 54 10.17 -6.89 8.72
C GLU A 54 10.71 -6.06 9.89
N LEU A 55 10.16 -4.87 10.13
CA LEU A 55 10.50 -4.06 11.30
C LEU A 55 10.25 -4.80 12.62
N GLN A 56 9.07 -5.42 12.76
CA GLN A 56 8.72 -6.17 13.97
C GLN A 56 9.65 -7.35 14.23
N ILE A 57 10.03 -8.09 13.18
CA ILE A 57 10.98 -9.20 13.28
C ILE A 57 12.35 -8.70 13.73
N LEU A 58 12.82 -7.58 13.17
CA LEU A 58 14.10 -6.98 13.55
C LEU A 58 14.09 -6.47 14.99
N ASP A 59 13.02 -5.78 15.39
CA ASP A 59 12.85 -5.27 16.75
C ASP A 59 12.81 -6.43 17.77
N PHE A 60 12.10 -7.52 17.46
CA PHE A 60 12.12 -8.74 18.29
C PHE A 60 13.53 -9.33 18.42
N ALA A 61 14.24 -9.54 17.31
CA ALA A 61 15.58 -10.13 17.33
C ALA A 61 16.58 -9.25 18.10
N LEU A 62 16.46 -7.93 18.00
CA LEU A 62 17.29 -6.98 18.77
C LEU A 62 17.04 -7.08 20.27
N VAL A 63 15.78 -7.21 20.70
CA VAL A 63 15.43 -7.43 22.11
C VAL A 63 16.02 -8.75 22.60
N GLU A 64 15.83 -9.84 21.87
CA GLU A 64 16.35 -11.16 22.24
C GLU A 64 17.88 -11.17 22.36
N LEU A 65 18.59 -10.58 21.38
CA LEU A 65 20.04 -10.48 21.44
C LEU A 65 20.52 -9.60 22.60
N ASN A 66 19.81 -8.52 22.93
CA ASN A 66 20.12 -7.70 24.09
C ASN A 66 19.99 -8.50 25.39
N LEU A 67 18.90 -9.26 25.54
CA LEU A 67 18.68 -10.13 26.70
C LEU A 67 19.76 -11.22 26.81
N TYR A 68 20.14 -11.84 25.70
CA TYR A 68 21.23 -12.82 25.66
C TYR A 68 22.58 -12.19 26.08
N LEU A 69 22.93 -11.04 25.51
CA LEU A 69 24.19 -10.34 25.78
C LEU A 69 24.32 -9.85 27.23
N ASN A 70 23.21 -9.59 27.93
CA ASN A 70 23.23 -9.29 29.37
C ASN A 70 23.83 -10.44 30.20
N THR A 71 23.75 -11.68 29.71
CA THR A 71 24.32 -12.86 30.35
C THR A 71 25.63 -13.33 29.71
N HIS A 72 25.89 -12.95 28.45
CA HIS A 72 27.08 -13.34 27.68
C HIS A 72 27.78 -12.12 27.06
N PRO A 73 28.31 -11.17 27.85
CA PRO A 73 28.82 -9.89 27.34
C PRO A 73 30.11 -9.99 26.51
N GLY A 74 30.81 -11.13 26.56
CA GLY A 74 32.03 -11.38 25.80
C GLY A 74 31.81 -12.08 24.44
N ASP A 75 30.57 -12.40 24.09
CA ASP A 75 30.24 -13.09 22.84
C ASP A 75 30.32 -12.12 21.65
N LEU A 76 31.50 -12.09 21.01
CA LEU A 76 31.77 -11.22 19.86
C LEU A 76 30.81 -11.47 18.69
N GLN A 77 30.37 -12.72 18.48
CA GLN A 77 29.48 -13.03 17.36
C GLN A 77 28.08 -12.45 17.61
N ALA A 78 27.56 -12.58 18.83
CA ALA A 78 26.28 -11.99 19.21
C ALA A 78 26.32 -10.46 19.14
N ILE A 79 27.43 -9.82 19.55
CA ILE A 79 27.63 -8.37 19.42
C ILE A 79 27.61 -7.93 17.95
N GLN A 80 28.30 -8.67 17.07
CA GLN A 80 28.30 -8.37 15.63
C GLN A 80 26.91 -8.52 15.02
N GLN A 81 26.19 -9.58 15.35
CA GLN A 81 24.81 -9.79 14.91
C GLN A 81 23.90 -8.64 15.37
N PHE A 82 23.99 -8.24 16.64
CA PHE A 82 23.22 -7.12 17.17
C PHE A 82 23.47 -5.84 16.37
N ASN A 83 24.73 -5.49 16.11
CA ASN A 83 25.10 -4.29 15.36
C ASN A 83 24.60 -4.34 13.90
N GLN A 84 24.71 -5.51 13.25
CA GLN A 84 24.21 -5.71 11.88
C GLN A 84 22.69 -5.55 11.82
N LEU A 85 21.96 -6.17 12.74
CA LEU A 85 20.50 -6.04 12.81
C LEU A 85 20.07 -4.62 13.15
N ALA A 86 20.78 -3.93 14.04
CA ALA A 86 20.48 -2.53 14.40
C ALA A 86 20.65 -1.60 13.19
N GLN A 87 21.71 -1.80 12.41
CA GLN A 87 21.93 -1.07 11.16
C GLN A 87 20.82 -1.38 10.14
N LYS A 88 20.46 -2.66 9.97
CA LYS A 88 19.39 -3.07 9.06
C LYS A 88 18.06 -2.43 9.47
N ARG A 89 17.69 -2.53 10.74
CA ARG A 89 16.47 -1.94 11.31
C ARG A 89 16.39 -0.45 11.06
N LYS A 90 17.49 0.28 11.22
CA LYS A 90 17.56 1.72 10.90
C LYS A 90 17.24 1.99 9.43
N GLY A 91 17.79 1.20 8.52
CA GLY A 91 17.51 1.33 7.08
C GLY A 91 16.05 1.07 6.73
N VAL A 92 15.47 -0.03 7.22
CA VAL A 92 14.06 -0.37 6.98
C VAL A 92 13.13 0.70 7.57
N ALA A 93 13.40 1.17 8.79
CA ALA A 93 12.58 2.20 9.42
C ALA A 93 12.60 3.52 8.64
N GLN A 94 13.76 3.92 8.12
CA GLN A 94 13.86 5.11 7.28
C GLN A 94 13.04 4.97 5.99
N GLN A 95 13.08 3.81 5.33
CA GLN A 95 12.29 3.59 4.11
C GLN A 95 10.80 3.59 4.40
N PHE A 96 10.39 2.89 5.46
CA PHE A 96 9.01 2.88 5.92
C PHE A 96 8.50 4.29 6.21
N GLU A 97 9.28 5.10 6.93
CA GLU A 97 8.91 6.48 7.24
C GLU A 97 8.79 7.38 6.02
N MET A 98 9.62 7.16 4.99
CA MET A 98 9.56 7.92 3.75
C MET A 98 8.27 7.62 2.96
N GLN A 99 7.79 6.38 3.01
CA GLN A 99 6.60 5.93 2.27
C GLN A 99 5.30 6.19 3.05
N TYR A 100 5.26 5.82 4.33
CA TYR A 100 4.02 5.71 5.10
C TYR A 100 3.88 6.73 6.23
N GLY A 101 4.94 7.49 6.52
CA GLY A 101 4.94 8.52 7.57
C GLY A 101 5.62 8.09 8.87
N PRO A 102 5.63 8.97 9.88
CA PRO A 102 6.53 8.85 11.02
C PRO A 102 6.21 7.64 11.93
N LEU A 103 7.25 6.94 12.41
CA LEU A 103 7.11 5.74 13.26
C LEU A 103 7.30 6.01 14.77
N VAL A 104 8.22 6.91 15.14
CA VAL A 104 8.64 7.13 16.54
C VAL A 104 8.34 8.55 17.02
N ASN A 105 7.56 8.63 18.10
CA ASN A 105 7.13 9.89 18.70
C ASN A 105 8.28 10.65 19.38
N PHE A 106 7.96 11.85 19.88
CA PHE A 106 8.85 12.69 20.70
C PHE A 106 10.13 13.16 19.97
N GLY A 107 10.00 13.48 18.67
CA GLY A 107 11.07 14.10 17.88
C GLY A 107 12.07 13.12 17.27
N ASN A 108 11.84 11.81 17.38
CA ASN A 108 12.67 10.79 16.75
C ASN A 108 12.35 10.60 15.26
N SER A 109 11.12 10.91 14.85
CA SER A 109 10.67 10.94 13.45
C SER A 109 10.11 12.31 13.10
N TYR A 110 10.32 12.73 11.85
CA TYR A 110 9.83 14.02 11.35
C TYR A 110 8.44 13.85 10.72
N SER A 111 7.48 14.69 11.12
CA SER A 111 6.20 14.81 10.40
C SER A 111 6.36 15.74 9.20
N ARG A 112 5.71 15.43 8.09
CA ARG A 112 5.48 16.40 7.02
C ARG A 112 4.31 17.33 7.38
N TYR A 113 3.99 18.24 6.45
CA TYR A 113 2.77 19.04 6.49
C TYR A 113 1.73 18.46 5.51
N PRO A 114 0.46 18.29 5.91
CA PRO A 114 -0.11 18.52 7.24
C PRO A 114 0.40 17.49 8.27
N TRP A 115 0.09 17.71 9.56
CA TRP A 115 0.46 16.78 10.65
C TRP A 115 0.01 15.35 10.30
N GLN A 116 0.93 14.39 10.27
CA GLN A 116 0.70 13.05 9.70
C GLN A 116 0.42 11.95 10.73
N TRP A 117 0.60 12.22 12.03
CA TRP A 117 0.42 11.21 13.09
C TRP A 117 -1.03 10.74 13.27
N ASN A 118 -1.97 11.44 12.65
CA ASN A 118 -3.39 11.20 12.59
C ASN A 118 -3.82 10.52 11.27
N GLU A 119 -2.89 10.29 10.35
CA GLU A 119 -3.14 9.70 9.02
C GLU A 119 -2.78 8.21 8.95
N THR A 120 -1.98 7.69 9.89
CA THR A 120 -1.61 6.27 9.92
C THR A 120 -2.81 5.42 10.31
N PRO A 121 -3.15 4.34 9.57
CA PRO A 121 -4.21 3.44 9.98
C PRO A 121 -3.84 2.85 11.35
N TRP A 122 -4.71 3.07 12.33
CA TRP A 122 -4.52 2.49 13.65
C TRP A 122 -4.44 0.96 13.53
N PRO A 123 -3.72 0.26 14.42
CA PRO A 123 -3.58 -1.20 14.35
C PRO A 123 -4.89 -2.00 14.37
N TRP A 124 -6.02 -1.36 14.71
CA TRP A 124 -7.38 -1.94 14.68
C TRP A 124 -8.26 -1.41 13.53
N GLN A 125 -7.78 -0.45 12.74
CA GLN A 125 -8.43 -0.01 11.49
C GLN A 125 -8.11 -0.92 10.30
N VAL A 126 -7.47 -2.06 10.60
CA VAL A 126 -7.06 -3.12 9.71
C VAL A 126 -7.67 -4.43 10.13
#